data_AF-A0A927VI01-F1
#
_entry.id   AF-A0A927VI01-F1
#
_cell.length_a   1.000
_cell.length_b   1.000
_cell.length_c   1.000
_cell.angle_alpha   90.00
_cell.angle_beta   90.00
_cell.angle_gamma   90.00
#
_symmetry.space_group_name_H-M   'P 1'
#
loop_
_entity.id
_entity.type
_entity.pdbx_description
1 polymer ?
#
loop_
_entity_poly.entity_id
_entity_poly.type
_entity_poly.pdbx_seq_one_letter_code
_entity_poly.pdbx_strand_id
1 'polypeptide(L)'
;MYKPLNMFSKQTDELKQLISDHPDYPIVVLCSYEVCCDDCSYHWRYAPDLRFSIGEILDCEQDVDDEIVYTDRDEFEEDLANILADSGDYDESTDEEFDTIVKAELAKYEPYWKKVIQIMADV
;
A
#
# COMPACT_ATOMS: atom_id res chain seq x y z
N MET A 1 20.88 -26.53 -20.28
CA MET A 1 21.30 -25.25 -20.86
C MET A 1 20.56 -24.15 -20.11
N TYR A 2 21.27 -23.31 -19.35
CA TYR A 2 20.65 -22.22 -18.59
C TYR A 2 20.28 -21.09 -19.55
N LYS A 3 19.03 -20.62 -19.51
CA LYS A 3 18.60 -19.43 -20.24
C LYS A 3 18.81 -18.21 -19.34
N PRO A 4 19.35 -17.09 -19.85
CA PRO A 4 19.38 -15.85 -19.09
C PRO A 4 17.94 -15.41 -18.81
N LEU A 5 17.72 -14.82 -17.64
CA LEU A 5 16.40 -14.36 -17.19
C LEU A 5 15.84 -13.19 -18.03
N ASN A 6 16.62 -12.63 -18.98
CA ASN A 6 16.22 -11.53 -19.86
C ASN A 6 15.52 -10.41 -19.08
N MET A 7 16.21 -9.90 -18.05
CA MET A 7 15.64 -8.94 -17.12
C MET A 7 15.35 -7.57 -17.77
N PHE A 8 14.08 -7.16 -17.68
CA PHE A 8 13.54 -5.81 -17.51
C PHE A 8 14.06 -4.61 -18.34
N SER A 9 14.69 -4.78 -19.50
CA SER A 9 15.27 -3.61 -20.20
C SER A 9 14.26 -2.49 -20.50
N LYS A 10 13.02 -2.82 -20.89
CA LYS A 10 11.95 -1.82 -21.11
C LYS A 10 11.35 -1.26 -19.82
N GLN A 11 11.09 -2.14 -18.86
CA GLN A 11 10.56 -1.80 -17.54
C GLN A 11 11.51 -0.87 -16.77
N THR A 12 12.81 -1.03 -16.94
CA THR A 12 13.81 -0.18 -16.28
C THR A 12 13.80 1.26 -16.81
N ASP A 13 13.51 1.47 -18.09
CA ASP A 13 13.47 2.82 -18.68
C ASP A 13 12.24 3.60 -18.22
N GLU A 14 11.10 2.93 -18.03
CA GLU A 14 9.88 3.52 -17.42
C GLU A 14 10.15 3.97 -15.97
N LEU A 15 10.81 3.14 -15.16
CA LEU A 15 11.16 3.52 -13.78
C LEU A 15 12.12 4.70 -13.73
N LYS A 16 13.16 4.72 -14.59
CA LYS A 16 14.09 5.85 -14.66
C LYS A 16 13.37 7.14 -15.05
N GLN A 17 12.40 7.06 -15.95
CA GLN A 17 11.60 8.22 -16.35
C GLN A 17 10.77 8.74 -15.17
N LEU A 18 10.08 7.85 -14.44
CA LEU A 18 9.33 8.22 -13.23
C LEU A 18 10.22 8.91 -12.18
N ILE A 19 11.42 8.38 -11.93
CA ILE A 19 12.38 8.98 -10.99
C ILE A 19 12.85 10.36 -11.48
N SER A 20 13.08 10.52 -12.78
CA SER A 20 13.48 11.81 -13.35
C SER A 20 12.37 12.85 -13.31
N ASP A 21 11.11 12.45 -13.51
CA ASP A 21 9.96 13.34 -13.51
C ASP A 21 9.50 13.72 -12.09
N HIS A 22 9.76 12.85 -11.11
CA HIS A 22 9.35 13.03 -9.71
C HIS A 22 10.53 12.79 -8.72
N PRO A 23 11.60 13.61 -8.78
CA PRO A 23 12.81 13.38 -7.98
C PRO A 23 12.60 13.51 -6.47
N ASP A 24 11.54 14.22 -6.05
CA ASP A 24 11.22 14.46 -4.64
C ASP A 24 10.28 13.39 -4.04
N TYR A 25 9.77 12.46 -4.86
CA TYR A 25 8.87 11.42 -4.37
C TYR A 25 9.67 10.26 -3.77
N PRO A 26 9.32 9.77 -2.57
CA PRO A 26 9.89 8.54 -2.04
C PRO A 26 9.63 7.36 -2.99
N ILE A 27 10.57 6.44 -3.06
CA ILE A 27 10.43 5.19 -3.82
C ILE A 27 10.10 4.09 -2.82
N VAL A 28 8.96 3.43 -3.01
CA VAL A 28 8.50 2.32 -2.17
C VAL A 28 8.44 1.03 -2.97
N VAL A 29 8.72 -0.09 -2.32
CA VAL A 29 8.60 -1.43 -2.91
C VAL A 29 7.50 -2.16 -2.17
N LEU A 30 6.44 -2.51 -2.89
CA LEU A 30 5.27 -3.22 -2.39
C LEU A 30 5.32 -4.64 -2.95
N CYS A 31 5.41 -5.63 -2.08
CA CYS A 31 5.51 -7.02 -2.46
C CYS A 31 4.21 -7.74 -2.13
N SER A 32 3.70 -8.55 -3.07
CA SER A 32 2.55 -9.41 -2.77
C SER A 32 2.91 -10.44 -1.68
N TYR A 33 1.90 -10.96 -0.99
CA TYR A 33 2.08 -12.02 0.00
C TYR A 33 2.78 -13.26 -0.61
N GLU A 34 2.51 -13.56 -1.88
CA GLU A 34 3.17 -14.66 -2.60
C GLU A 34 4.68 -14.43 -2.77
N VAL A 35 5.11 -13.17 -2.87
CA VAL A 35 6.53 -12.79 -2.87
C VAL A 35 7.12 -12.84 -1.45
N CYS A 36 6.36 -12.46 -0.42
CA CYS A 36 6.85 -12.27 0.96
C CYS A 36 6.89 -13.51 1.89
N CYS A 37 6.46 -14.70 1.44
CA CYS A 37 6.33 -15.95 2.22
C CYS A 37 6.98 -16.05 3.61
N ASP A 38 6.22 -16.55 4.60
CA ASP A 38 6.65 -16.66 6.01
C ASP A 38 7.89 -17.55 6.27
N ASP A 39 8.22 -18.46 5.35
CA ASP A 39 9.35 -19.40 5.48
C ASP A 39 10.60 -18.97 4.66
N CYS A 40 10.63 -17.72 4.18
CA CYS A 40 11.63 -17.24 3.24
C CYS A 40 13.00 -16.87 3.88
N SER A 41 13.28 -17.33 5.11
CA SER A 41 14.38 -16.86 5.95
C SER A 41 15.82 -17.04 5.42
N TYR A 42 16.03 -17.75 4.29
CA TYR A 42 17.37 -17.99 3.72
C TYR A 42 17.51 -17.82 2.21
N HIS A 43 16.50 -17.33 1.48
CA HIS A 43 16.54 -17.24 0.02
C HIS A 43 16.01 -15.91 -0.54
N TRP A 44 16.70 -15.38 -1.55
CA TRP A 44 16.19 -14.27 -2.36
C TRP A 44 15.10 -14.79 -3.29
N ARG A 45 13.90 -14.21 -3.22
CA ARG A 45 12.86 -14.44 -4.23
C ARG A 45 12.95 -13.39 -5.33
N TYR A 46 12.77 -13.86 -6.55
CA TYR A 46 12.68 -13.01 -7.73
C TYR A 46 11.20 -12.87 -8.09
N ALA A 47 10.69 -11.64 -8.06
CA ALA A 47 9.40 -11.27 -8.61
C ALA A 47 9.55 -11.02 -10.13
N PRO A 48 9.00 -11.87 -10.99
CA PRO A 48 9.08 -11.68 -12.44
C PRO A 48 8.12 -10.59 -12.95
N ASP A 49 7.08 -10.23 -12.20
CA ASP A 49 6.17 -9.15 -12.55
C ASP A 49 6.48 -7.91 -11.69
N LEU A 50 7.11 -6.93 -12.34
CA LEU A 50 7.36 -5.61 -11.77
C LEU A 50 6.52 -4.57 -12.50
N ARG A 51 5.80 -3.77 -11.74
CA ARG A 51 4.97 -2.66 -12.25
C ARG A 51 5.38 -1.38 -11.52
N PHE A 52 5.49 -0.29 -12.27
CA PHE A 52 5.88 1.01 -11.73
C PHE A 52 4.77 2.02 -11.97
N SER A 53 4.49 2.85 -10.98
CA SER A 53 3.54 3.96 -11.13
C SER A 53 3.74 5.00 -10.04
N ILE A 54 3.00 6.10 -10.13
CA ILE A 54 2.81 7.00 -9.01
C ILE A 54 1.60 6.51 -8.22
N GLY A 55 1.78 6.30 -6.91
CA GLY A 55 0.73 5.90 -5.99
C GLY A 55 0.65 6.82 -4.78
N GLU A 56 -0.22 6.49 -3.84
CA GLU A 56 -0.23 7.04 -2.49
C GLU A 56 -0.02 5.91 -1.48
N ILE A 57 0.52 6.24 -0.32
CA ILE A 57 0.71 5.32 0.80
C ILE A 57 0.36 6.03 2.10
N LEU A 58 -0.26 5.32 3.01
CA LEU A 58 -0.49 5.79 4.38
C LEU A 58 0.79 5.59 5.20
N ASP A 59 1.62 6.64 5.31
CA ASP A 59 2.93 6.60 5.96
C ASP A 59 2.82 6.92 7.47
N CYS A 60 2.12 6.06 8.21
CA CYS A 60 2.06 6.08 9.67
C CYS A 60 1.74 4.70 10.26
N GLU A 61 2.07 4.51 11.54
CA GLU A 61 1.52 3.40 12.33
C GLU A 61 0.00 3.61 12.51
N GLN A 62 -0.77 2.53 12.39
CA GLN A 62 -2.23 2.53 12.52
C GLN A 62 -2.67 1.16 13.05
N ASP A 63 -3.80 1.12 13.76
CA ASP A 63 -4.35 -0.08 14.42
C ASP A 63 -5.56 -0.67 13.67
N VAL A 64 -5.83 -0.24 12.44
CA VAL A 64 -6.90 -0.75 11.56
C VAL A 64 -6.51 -2.14 11.02
N ASP A 65 -5.29 -2.25 10.48
CA ASP A 65 -4.64 -3.52 10.12
C ASP A 65 -3.12 -3.35 10.22
N ASP A 66 -2.52 -3.82 11.31
CA ASP A 66 -1.08 -3.65 11.59
C ASP A 66 -0.17 -4.56 10.75
N GLU A 67 -0.73 -5.43 9.90
CA GLU A 67 0.02 -6.33 9.02
C GLU A 67 0.27 -5.72 7.63
N ILE A 68 -0.45 -4.64 7.26
CA ILE A 68 -0.38 -4.05 5.92
C ILE A 68 -0.09 -2.55 5.93
N VAL A 69 0.23 -2.04 4.74
CA VAL A 69 0.26 -0.61 4.48
C VAL A 69 -0.79 -0.27 3.43
N TYR A 70 -1.68 0.66 3.77
CA TYR A 70 -2.75 1.08 2.88
C TYR A 70 -2.21 1.91 1.72
N THR A 71 -2.66 1.58 0.51
CA THR A 71 -2.32 2.29 -0.74
C THR A 71 -3.55 2.84 -1.46
N ASP A 72 -4.73 2.44 -1.00
CA ASP A 72 -6.03 2.92 -1.44
C ASP A 72 -6.76 3.55 -0.25
N ARG A 73 -7.33 4.73 -0.47
CA ARG A 73 -8.05 5.49 0.56
C ARG A 73 -9.43 4.89 0.82
N ASP A 74 -10.08 4.36 -0.23
CA ASP A 74 -11.41 3.78 -0.12
C ASP A 74 -11.32 2.47 0.68
N GLU A 75 -10.28 1.65 0.44
CA GLU A 75 -9.97 0.44 1.22
C GLU A 75 -9.75 0.77 2.71
N PHE A 76 -8.95 1.81 3.00
CA PHE A 76 -8.71 2.25 4.37
C PHE A 76 -9.99 2.75 5.06
N GLU A 77 -10.85 3.47 4.34
CA GLU A 77 -12.15 3.94 4.85
C GLU A 77 -13.07 2.77 5.20
N GLU A 78 -13.17 1.77 4.33
CA GLU A 78 -13.99 0.58 4.57
C GLU A 78 -13.50 -0.20 5.81
N ASP A 79 -12.20 -0.44 5.93
CA ASP A 79 -11.63 -1.18 7.06
C ASP A 79 -11.73 -0.40 8.39
N LEU A 80 -11.49 0.91 8.36
CA LEU A 80 -11.66 1.77 9.53
C LEU A 80 -13.12 1.76 10.00
N ALA A 81 -14.09 1.83 9.07
CA ALA A 81 -15.50 1.75 9.40
C ALA A 81 -15.85 0.38 10.03
N ASN A 82 -15.30 -0.72 9.50
CA ASN A 82 -15.51 -2.06 10.06
C ASN A 82 -14.97 -2.16 11.50
N ILE A 83 -13.74 -1.70 11.76
CA ILE A 83 -13.14 -1.69 13.10
C ILE A 83 -13.96 -0.84 14.09
N LEU A 84 -14.42 0.34 13.66
CA LEU A 84 -15.23 1.21 14.50
C LEU A 84 -16.60 0.60 14.81
N ALA A 85 -17.23 -0.07 13.85
CA ALA A 85 -18.49 -0.78 14.07
C ALA A 85 -18.31 -1.95 15.05
N ASP A 86 -17.23 -2.73 14.91
CA ASP A 86 -16.94 -3.89 15.77
C ASP A 86 -16.56 -3.51 17.21
N SER A 87 -16.14 -2.27 17.46
CA SER A 87 -15.80 -1.78 18.80
C SER A 87 -17.01 -1.78 19.77
N GLY A 88 -18.23 -1.68 19.25
CA GLY A 88 -19.47 -1.54 20.02
C GLY A 88 -19.65 -0.16 20.68
N ASP A 89 -18.68 0.75 20.56
CA ASP A 89 -18.74 2.10 21.14
C ASP A 89 -19.82 2.98 20.49
N TYR A 90 -20.33 2.56 19.33
CA TYR A 90 -21.24 3.32 18.48
C TYR A 90 -22.57 2.61 18.20
N ASP A 91 -22.90 1.53 18.92
CA ASP A 91 -24.11 0.71 18.72
C ASP A 91 -25.45 1.49 18.79
N GLU A 92 -25.49 2.60 19.52
CA GLU A 92 -26.67 3.47 19.65
C GLU A 92 -26.69 4.63 18.63
N SER A 93 -25.65 4.78 17.82
CA SER A 93 -25.54 5.84 16.82
C SER A 93 -26.45 5.56 15.64
N THR A 94 -27.01 6.61 15.05
CA THR A 94 -27.64 6.53 13.73
C THR A 94 -26.58 6.41 12.62
N ASP A 95 -26.96 5.91 11.44
CA ASP A 95 -26.07 5.82 10.28
C ASP A 95 -25.41 7.17 9.95
N GLU A 96 -26.15 8.29 10.02
CA GLU A 96 -25.61 9.63 9.75
C GLU A 96 -24.57 10.09 10.79
N GLU A 97 -24.77 9.72 12.05
CA GLU A 97 -23.83 10.00 13.14
C GLU A 97 -22.57 9.15 12.97
N PHE A 98 -22.73 7.87 12.61
CA PHE A 98 -21.62 6.96 12.34
C PHE A 98 -20.75 7.44 11.17
N ASP A 99 -21.36 7.83 10.04
CA ASP A 99 -20.64 8.42 8.90
C ASP A 99 -19.84 9.66 9.31
N THR A 100 -20.36 10.45 10.24
CA THR A 100 -19.67 11.65 10.74
C THR A 100 -18.46 11.28 11.60
N ILE A 101 -18.57 10.21 12.40
CA ILE A 101 -17.47 9.67 13.20
C ILE A 101 -16.36 9.12 12.29
N VAL A 102 -16.71 8.27 11.32
CA VAL A 102 -15.74 7.72 10.35
C VAL A 102 -14.98 8.85 9.65
N LYS A 103 -15.67 9.88 9.15
CA LYS A 103 -15.03 11.05 8.54
C LYS A 103 -14.11 11.81 9.49
N ALA A 104 -14.47 11.93 10.76
CA ALA A 104 -13.64 12.60 11.76
C ALA A 104 -12.37 11.80 12.07
N GLU A 105 -12.47 10.47 12.10
CA GLU A 105 -11.32 9.57 12.26
C GLU A 105 -10.40 9.59 11.03
N LEU A 106 -10.96 9.48 9.81
CA LEU A 106 -10.20 9.58 8.55
C LEU A 106 -9.39 10.89 8.45
N ALA A 107 -9.97 12.00 8.89
CA ALA A 107 -9.30 13.31 8.88
C ALA A 107 -8.01 13.34 9.71
N LYS A 108 -7.84 12.44 10.69
CA LYS A 108 -6.59 12.30 11.46
C LYS A 108 -5.45 11.73 10.62
N TYR A 109 -5.78 10.94 9.60
CA TYR A 109 -4.83 10.25 8.73
C TYR A 109 -4.43 11.06 7.50
N GLU A 110 -5.22 12.09 7.12
CA GLU A 110 -4.96 12.97 5.97
C GLU A 110 -3.51 13.49 5.85
N PRO A 111 -2.83 13.92 6.92
CA PRO A 111 -1.45 14.40 6.83
C PRO A 111 -0.41 13.32 6.49
N TYR A 112 -0.75 12.03 6.65
CA TYR A 112 0.18 10.92 6.48
C TYR A 112 0.09 10.26 5.11
N TRP A 113 -0.94 10.58 4.32
CA TRP A 113 -1.01 10.15 2.92
C TRP A 113 0.09 10.84 2.12
N LYS A 114 0.99 10.04 1.54
CA LYS A 114 2.14 10.54 0.77
C LYS A 114 2.12 9.97 -0.64
N LYS A 115 2.36 10.84 -1.62
CA LYS A 115 2.63 10.42 -2.99
C LYS A 115 4.00 9.79 -3.09
N VAL A 116 4.06 8.67 -3.79
CA VAL A 116 5.28 7.86 -3.93
C VAL A 116 5.43 7.34 -5.35
N ILE A 117 6.66 7.04 -5.73
CA ILE A 117 6.92 6.13 -6.85
C ILE A 117 6.81 4.72 -6.29
N GLN A 118 5.78 3.98 -6.70
CA GLN A 118 5.55 2.62 -6.24
C GLN A 118 6.15 1.62 -7.23
N ILE A 119 6.87 0.65 -6.67
CA ILE A 119 7.34 -0.56 -7.35
C ILE A 119 6.52 -1.72 -6.79
N MET A 120 5.54 -2.19 -7.55
CA MET A 120 4.75 -3.36 -7.20
C MET A 120 5.46 -4.62 -7.73
N ALA A 121 5.70 -5.57 -6.84
CA ALA A 121 6.37 -6.83 -7.12
C ALA A 121 5.43 -8.00 -6.86
N ASP A 122 5.19 -8.80 -7.90
CA ASP A 122 4.31 -9.96 -7.87
C ASP A 122 4.93 -11.16 -8.62
N VAL A 123 4.30 -12.34 -8.49
CA VAL A 123 4.77 -13.61 -9.07
C VAL A 123 4.37 -13.85 -10.52
#